data_AF-A0A255R6X0-F1
#
_entry.id   AF-A0A255R6X0-F1
#
_cell.length_a   1.000
_cell.length_b   1.000
_cell.length_c   1.000
_cell.angle_alpha   90.00
_cell.angle_beta   90.00
_cell.angle_gamma   90.00
#
_symmetry.space_group_name_H-M   'P 1'
#
loop_
_entity.id
_entity.type
_entity.pdbx_description
1 polymer ?
#
loop_
_entity_poly.entity_id
_entity_poly.type
_entity_poly.pdbx_seq_one_letter_code
_entity_poly.pdbx_strand_id
1 'polypeptide(L)'
;MNLLFSIASTSIECDNTRNSIRLSVEDLVRGSSAVSLRENGPCLCLEVEASDLGCESSMDSDDLLELLKRLAEVSQGLDLRWQIGHELDARMGEFDGSGIRSDLAIELSTAFTVAQSLAGIIVDGEFADEYEDDDDGSDSPRDFVNLQNDDEWNSLTAFEETFQRFPEMD
;
A
#
# COMPACT_ATOMS: atom_id res chain seq x y z
N MET A 1 10.89 0.03 -5.59
CA MET A 1 9.72 -0.85 -5.74
C MET A 1 8.53 0.03 -6.08
N ASN A 2 7.73 -0.36 -7.07
CA ASN A 2 6.52 0.36 -7.43
C ASN A 2 5.33 -0.36 -6.78
N LEU A 3 4.39 0.40 -6.23
CA LEU A 3 3.12 -0.10 -5.72
C LEU A 3 2.04 0.14 -6.76
N LEU A 4 1.22 -0.88 -7.00
CA LEU A 4 0.03 -0.76 -7.82
C LEU A 4 -1.19 -0.48 -6.93
N PHE A 5 -1.80 0.68 -7.10
CA PHE A 5 -3.04 1.09 -6.43
C PHE A 5 -4.25 0.88 -7.34
N SER A 6 -5.34 0.39 -6.77
CA SER A 6 -6.65 0.29 -7.41
C SER A 6 -7.60 1.26 -6.72
N ILE A 7 -8.18 2.17 -7.49
CA ILE A 7 -9.15 3.17 -7.00
C ILE A 7 -10.45 2.96 -7.76
N ALA A 8 -11.52 2.57 -7.06
CA ALA A 8 -12.80 2.24 -7.68
C ALA A 8 -13.92 3.11 -7.12
N SER A 9 -14.76 3.65 -8.00
CA SER A 9 -15.97 4.35 -7.58
C SER A 9 -17.07 3.38 -7.16
N THR A 10 -18.02 3.87 -6.36
CA THR A 10 -19.33 3.23 -6.24
C THR A 10 -20.07 3.26 -7.58
N SER A 11 -21.13 2.44 -7.69
CA SER A 11 -21.97 2.35 -8.89
C SER A 11 -22.61 3.69 -9.21
N ILE A 12 -22.45 4.16 -10.46
CA ILE A 12 -23.07 5.39 -10.98
C ILE A 12 -24.20 5.00 -11.93
N GLU A 13 -25.45 5.08 -11.45
CA GLU A 13 -26.61 4.64 -12.22
C GLU A 13 -26.98 5.58 -13.37
N CYS A 14 -26.70 6.88 -13.22
CA CYS A 14 -27.01 7.87 -14.24
C CYS A 14 -25.89 7.95 -15.28
N ASP A 15 -26.14 7.49 -16.50
CA ASP A 15 -25.16 7.50 -17.61
C ASP A 15 -24.60 8.89 -17.91
N ASN A 16 -25.43 9.95 -17.83
CA ASN A 16 -24.97 11.31 -18.05
C ASN A 16 -23.99 11.76 -16.95
N THR A 17 -24.28 11.42 -15.70
CA THR A 17 -23.39 11.69 -14.57
C THR A 17 -22.10 10.89 -14.70
N ARG A 18 -22.19 9.60 -15.02
CA ARG A 18 -21.02 8.73 -15.25
C ARG A 18 -20.13 9.29 -16.37
N ASN A 19 -20.72 9.67 -17.50
CA ASN A 19 -19.99 10.25 -18.62
C ASN A 19 -19.32 11.59 -18.25
N SER A 20 -20.00 12.43 -17.47
CA SER A 20 -19.43 13.69 -16.99
C SER A 20 -18.21 13.44 -16.09
N ILE A 21 -18.34 12.54 -15.10
CA ILE A 21 -17.24 12.17 -14.20
C ILE A 21 -16.10 11.56 -15.01
N ARG A 22 -16.39 10.61 -15.91
CA ARG A 22 -15.40 9.95 -16.77
C ARG A 22 -14.57 10.98 -17.53
N LEU A 23 -15.21 11.95 -18.20
CA LEU A 23 -14.52 13.00 -18.95
C LEU A 23 -13.62 13.85 -18.03
N SER A 24 -14.11 14.23 -16.84
CA SER A 24 -13.31 14.97 -15.86
C SER A 24 -12.10 14.17 -15.36
N VAL A 25 -12.27 12.87 -15.13
CA VAL A 25 -11.19 11.98 -14.72
C VAL A 25 -10.19 11.77 -15.86
N GLU A 26 -10.65 11.61 -17.10
CA GLU A 26 -9.78 11.52 -18.29
C GLU A 26 -8.96 12.79 -18.50
N ASP A 27 -9.57 13.97 -18.29
CA ASP A 27 -8.87 15.25 -18.33
C ASP A 27 -7.83 15.34 -17.21
N LEU A 28 -8.16 14.86 -16.01
CA LEU A 28 -7.29 14.86 -14.84
C LEU A 28 -6.03 14.01 -15.04
N VAL A 29 -6.18 12.81 -15.61
CA VAL A 29 -5.08 11.86 -15.79
C VAL A 29 -4.39 12.00 -17.16
N ARG A 30 -4.83 12.96 -17.97
CA ARG A 30 -4.31 13.16 -19.34
C ARG A 30 -2.81 13.40 -19.31
N GLY A 31 -2.08 12.54 -20.01
CA GLY A 31 -0.63 12.64 -20.15
C GLY A 31 0.18 11.97 -19.03
N SER A 32 -0.48 11.42 -18.01
CA SER A 32 0.17 10.53 -17.06
C SER A 32 0.19 9.10 -17.62
N SER A 33 1.37 8.52 -17.79
CA SER A 33 1.51 7.09 -18.11
C SER A 33 1.31 6.19 -16.89
N ALA A 34 1.39 6.76 -15.68
CA ALA A 34 1.27 6.05 -14.42
C ALA A 34 -0.18 5.68 -14.07
N VAL A 35 -1.16 6.26 -14.76
CA VAL A 35 -2.58 6.10 -14.45
C VAL A 35 -3.33 5.53 -15.64
N SER A 36 -4.08 4.45 -15.43
CA SER A 36 -5.00 3.92 -16.43
C SER A 36 -6.43 3.96 -15.92
N LEU A 37 -7.34 4.53 -16.71
CA LEU A 37 -8.77 4.56 -16.43
C LEU A 37 -9.46 3.42 -17.16
N ARG A 38 -10.31 2.69 -16.45
CA ARG A 38 -11.14 1.61 -16.98
C ARG A 38 -12.57 1.76 -16.48
N GLU A 39 -13.52 1.29 -17.27
CA GLU A 39 -14.91 1.15 -16.84
C GLU A 39 -15.16 -0.32 -16.48
N ASN A 40 -15.78 -0.54 -15.32
CA ASN A 40 -16.23 -1.86 -14.89
C ASN A 40 -17.73 -1.81 -14.59
N GLY A 41 -18.53 -2.01 -15.63
CA GLY A 41 -19.99 -1.86 -15.54
C GLY A 41 -20.37 -0.43 -15.15
N PRO A 42 -21.12 -0.22 -14.05
CA PRO A 42 -21.51 1.12 -13.60
C PRO A 42 -20.42 1.86 -12.81
N CYS A 43 -19.27 1.24 -12.56
CA CYS A 43 -18.17 1.82 -11.78
C CYS A 43 -17.04 2.33 -12.68
N LEU A 44 -16.37 3.38 -12.22
CA LEU A 44 -15.09 3.85 -12.77
C LEU A 44 -13.95 3.29 -11.93
N CYS A 45 -12.91 2.77 -12.58
CA CYS A 45 -11.75 2.17 -11.92
C CYS A 45 -10.48 2.81 -12.47
N LEU A 46 -9.60 3.25 -11.57
CA LEU A 46 -8.26 3.71 -11.90
C LEU A 46 -7.25 2.69 -11.37
N GLU A 47 -6.28 2.35 -12.19
CA GLU A 47 -5.05 1.69 -11.75
C GLU A 47 -3.94 2.72 -11.77
N VAL A 48 -3.25 2.90 -10.65
CA VAL A 48 -2.19 3.90 -10.49
C VAL A 48 -0.91 3.19 -10.05
N GLU A 49 0.15 3.35 -10.84
CA GLU A 49 1.49 2.91 -10.47
C GLU A 49 2.19 4.05 -9.72
N ALA A 50 2.58 3.79 -8.47
CA ALA A 50 3.21 4.79 -7.62
C ALA A 50 4.53 4.30 -7.01
N SER A 51 5.50 5.20 -6.86
CA SER A 51 6.83 4.90 -6.34
C SER A 51 7.40 6.12 -5.64
N ASP A 52 7.92 5.94 -4.44
CA ASP A 52 8.58 7.01 -3.68
C ASP A 52 10.06 7.20 -4.08
N LEU A 53 10.55 6.41 -5.06
CA LEU A 53 11.96 6.40 -5.49
C LEU A 53 12.21 7.22 -6.77
N GLY A 54 11.25 8.04 -7.21
CA GLY A 54 11.44 8.98 -8.33
C GLY A 54 11.64 8.29 -9.69
N CYS A 55 10.78 7.32 -10.04
CA CYS A 55 10.78 6.72 -11.36
C CYS A 55 9.92 7.55 -12.34
N GLU A 56 10.44 7.80 -13.56
CA GLU A 56 9.78 8.64 -14.57
C GLU A 56 8.39 8.16 -14.99
N SER A 57 8.08 6.87 -14.78
CA SER A 57 6.80 6.27 -15.15
C SER A 57 5.82 6.07 -13.99
N SER A 58 6.18 6.47 -12.77
CA SER A 58 5.37 6.27 -11.56
C SER A 58 5.03 7.59 -10.88
N MET A 59 3.88 7.63 -10.22
CA MET A 59 3.46 8.75 -9.39
C MET A 59 4.15 8.70 -8.01
N ASP A 60 4.61 9.81 -7.46
CA ASP A 60 5.07 9.81 -6.06
C ASP A 60 3.88 9.86 -5.07
N SER A 61 4.17 9.79 -3.77
CA SER A 61 3.15 9.76 -2.73
C SER A 61 2.34 11.06 -2.63
N ASP A 62 2.96 12.21 -2.89
CA ASP A 62 2.33 13.52 -2.87
C ASP A 62 1.41 13.71 -4.10
N ASP A 63 1.88 13.30 -5.26
CA ASP A 63 1.13 13.33 -6.52
C ASP A 63 -0.10 12.40 -6.44
N LEU A 64 0.05 11.20 -5.85
CA LEU A 64 -1.10 10.31 -5.60
C LEU A 64 -2.11 10.98 -4.68
N LEU A 65 -1.65 11.60 -3.59
CA LEU A 65 -2.55 12.30 -2.66
C LEU A 65 -3.29 13.46 -3.36
N GLU A 66 -2.62 14.20 -4.23
CA GLU A 66 -3.23 15.25 -5.03
C GLU A 66 -4.25 14.70 -6.04
N LEU A 67 -3.96 13.58 -6.69
CA LEU A 67 -4.91 12.88 -7.57
C LEU A 67 -6.20 12.52 -6.80
N LEU A 68 -6.06 11.95 -5.61
CA LEU A 68 -7.19 11.57 -4.77
C LEU A 68 -8.03 12.80 -4.34
N LYS A 69 -7.39 13.94 -4.05
CA LYS A 69 -8.11 15.18 -3.70
C LYS A 69 -8.93 15.68 -4.88
N ARG A 70 -8.37 15.63 -6.09
CA ARG A 70 -9.07 16.03 -7.30
C ARG A 70 -10.21 15.08 -7.66
N LEU A 71 -10.06 13.78 -7.41
CA LEU A 71 -11.16 12.83 -7.52
C LEU A 71 -12.29 13.14 -6.53
N ALA A 72 -11.95 13.55 -5.30
CA ALA A 72 -12.94 14.04 -4.33
C ALA A 72 -13.66 15.30 -4.84
N GLU A 73 -12.94 16.27 -5.40
CA GLU A 73 -13.53 17.48 -5.99
C GLU A 73 -14.50 17.17 -7.14
N VAL A 74 -14.13 16.25 -8.04
CA VAL A 74 -15.02 15.78 -9.13
C VAL A 74 -16.29 15.14 -8.59
N SER A 75 -16.21 14.49 -7.42
CA SER A 75 -17.34 13.87 -6.75
C SER A 75 -18.17 14.83 -5.88
N GLN A 76 -17.78 16.10 -5.75
CA GLN A 76 -18.43 17.03 -4.84
C GLN A 76 -19.90 17.27 -5.24
N GLY A 77 -20.79 17.13 -4.25
CA GLY A 77 -22.23 17.27 -4.47
C GLY A 77 -22.90 16.06 -5.12
N LEU A 78 -22.16 14.96 -5.32
CA LEU A 78 -22.66 13.68 -5.79
C LEU A 78 -22.63 12.65 -4.65
N ASP A 79 -23.56 11.70 -4.66
CA ASP A 79 -23.51 10.52 -3.79
C ASP A 79 -22.55 9.48 -4.38
N LEU A 80 -21.27 9.84 -4.44
CA LEU A 80 -20.19 9.04 -5.03
C LEU A 80 -19.10 8.85 -3.99
N ARG A 81 -18.74 7.59 -3.74
CA ARG A 81 -17.61 7.21 -2.90
C ARG A 81 -16.56 6.49 -3.73
N TRP A 82 -15.30 6.65 -3.36
CA TRP A 82 -14.16 6.00 -3.95
C TRP A 82 -13.53 5.09 -2.91
N GLN A 83 -13.27 3.84 -3.29
CA GLN A 83 -12.51 2.88 -2.52
C GLN A 83 -11.10 2.80 -3.10
N ILE A 84 -10.09 2.85 -2.25
CA ILE A 84 -8.69 2.66 -2.62
C ILE A 84 -8.13 1.41 -1.95
N GLY A 85 -7.32 0.68 -2.69
CA GLY A 85 -6.51 -0.43 -2.22
C GLY A 85 -5.22 -0.51 -3.02
N HIS A 86 -4.35 -1.43 -2.65
CA HIS A 86 -3.14 -1.79 -3.37
C HIS A 86 -2.92 -3.30 -3.35
N GLU A 87 -1.87 -3.77 -4.00
CA GLU A 87 -1.61 -5.21 -4.17
C GLU A 87 -1.51 -6.01 -2.86
N LEU A 88 -1.13 -5.39 -1.74
CA LEU A 88 -1.03 -6.07 -0.42
C LEU A 88 -2.29 -5.89 0.43
N ASP A 89 -3.08 -4.84 0.19
CA ASP A 89 -4.34 -4.58 0.88
C ASP A 89 -5.39 -3.97 -0.06
N ALA A 90 -6.40 -4.78 -0.42
CA ALA A 90 -7.49 -4.38 -1.29
C ALA A 90 -8.50 -3.39 -0.64
N ARG A 91 -8.37 -3.10 0.67
CA ARG A 91 -9.31 -2.26 1.42
C ARG A 91 -8.60 -1.21 2.30
N MET A 92 -7.54 -0.63 1.76
CA MET A 92 -6.78 0.44 2.44
C MET A 92 -7.67 1.58 2.94
N GLY A 93 -8.70 1.99 2.16
CA GLY A 93 -9.71 2.90 2.69
C GLY A 93 -10.68 3.45 1.65
N GLU A 94 -11.44 4.46 2.06
CA GLU A 94 -12.45 5.12 1.23
C GLU A 94 -12.44 6.64 1.43
N PHE A 95 -12.88 7.37 0.41
CA PHE A 95 -13.07 8.82 0.42
C PHE A 95 -14.24 9.22 -0.49
N ASP A 96 -14.72 10.45 -0.35
CA ASP A 96 -15.90 10.96 -1.06
C ASP A 96 -15.78 12.45 -1.38
N GLY A 97 -16.88 13.07 -1.82
CA GLY A 97 -16.93 14.50 -2.14
C GLY A 97 -16.66 15.46 -0.99
N SER A 98 -16.55 14.99 0.26
CA SER A 98 -16.09 15.78 1.41
C SER A 98 -14.56 15.81 1.54
N GLY A 99 -13.84 14.96 0.81
CA GLY A 99 -12.40 14.93 0.74
C GLY A 99 -11.77 13.64 1.28
N ILE A 100 -10.45 13.66 1.36
CA ILE A 100 -9.64 12.58 1.94
C ILE A 100 -9.57 12.80 3.45
N ARG A 101 -9.97 11.80 4.24
CA ARG A 101 -9.85 11.85 5.70
C ARG A 101 -8.40 11.67 6.12
N SER A 102 -8.01 12.26 7.27
CA SER A 102 -6.65 12.16 7.83
C SER A 102 -6.14 10.73 7.90
N ASP A 103 -7.02 9.80 8.25
CA ASP A 103 -6.66 8.41 8.49
C ASP A 103 -6.21 7.74 7.18
N LEU A 104 -6.89 8.01 6.06
CA LEU A 104 -6.50 7.48 4.75
C LEU A 104 -5.15 8.06 4.29
N ALA A 105 -4.89 9.34 4.55
CA ALA A 105 -3.59 9.93 4.21
C ALA A 105 -2.45 9.27 5.01
N ILE A 106 -2.68 8.98 6.29
CA ILE A 106 -1.71 8.28 7.16
C ILE A 106 -1.48 6.85 6.67
N GLU A 107 -2.54 6.12 6.31
CA GLU A 107 -2.45 4.76 5.77
C GLU A 107 -1.66 4.71 4.46
N LEU A 108 -1.89 5.68 3.56
CA LEU A 108 -1.12 5.81 2.32
C LEU A 108 0.38 6.01 2.61
N SER A 109 0.73 6.97 3.46
CA SER A 109 2.12 7.19 3.86
C SER A 109 2.75 5.96 4.51
N THR A 110 1.98 5.23 5.31
CA THR A 110 2.44 3.99 5.96
C THR A 110 2.71 2.90 4.92
N ALA A 111 1.82 2.71 3.94
CA ALA A 111 2.02 1.72 2.89
C ALA A 111 3.25 2.02 2.03
N PHE A 112 3.49 3.28 1.67
CA PHE A 112 4.73 3.68 0.99
C PHE A 112 5.97 3.38 1.84
N THR A 113 5.95 3.71 3.12
CA THR A 113 7.07 3.46 4.06
C THR A 113 7.36 1.97 4.18
N VAL A 114 6.33 1.13 4.29
CA VAL A 114 6.45 -0.32 4.37
C VAL A 114 7.02 -0.88 3.07
N ALA A 115 6.50 -0.46 1.91
CA ALA A 115 6.99 -0.91 0.61
C ALA A 115 8.46 -0.50 0.39
N GLN A 116 8.85 0.70 0.80
CA GLN A 116 10.24 1.15 0.75
C GLN A 116 11.14 0.32 1.66
N SER A 117 10.69 0.03 2.89
CA SER A 117 11.44 -0.80 3.84
C SER A 117 11.63 -2.23 3.33
N LEU A 118 10.57 -2.83 2.77
CA LEU A 118 10.64 -4.15 2.15
C LEU A 118 11.55 -4.16 0.92
N ALA A 119 11.49 -3.11 0.09
CA ALA A 119 12.40 -2.98 -1.06
C ALA A 119 13.86 -2.88 -0.61
N GLY A 120 14.16 -2.13 0.45
CA GLY A 120 15.51 -2.04 1.03
C GLY A 120 16.01 -3.40 1.53
N ILE A 121 15.15 -4.18 2.20
CA ILE A 121 15.48 -5.53 2.67
C ILE A 121 15.72 -6.50 1.51
N ILE A 122 14.94 -6.41 0.43
CA ILE A 122 15.10 -7.27 -0.75
C ILE A 122 16.37 -6.92 -1.54
N VAL A 123 16.79 -5.65 -1.54
CA VAL A 123 18.01 -5.20 -2.23
C VAL A 123 19.27 -5.51 -1.41
N ASP A 124 19.23 -5.43 -0.08
CA ASP A 124 20.32 -5.88 0.79
C ASP A 124 20.36 -7.41 0.93
N GLY A 125 19.27 -8.09 0.57
CA GLY A 125 19.19 -9.52 0.33
C GLY A 125 19.65 -9.89 -1.08
N GLU A 126 20.87 -9.50 -1.45
CA GLU A 126 21.65 -10.36 -2.36
C GLU A 126 21.68 -11.72 -1.66
N PHE A 127 20.80 -12.64 -2.08
CA PHE A 127 21.03 -14.07 -1.89
C PHE A 127 22.36 -14.32 -2.60
N ALA A 128 23.44 -14.20 -1.82
CA ALA A 128 24.70 -14.80 -2.17
C ALA A 128 24.38 -16.28 -2.30
N ASP A 129 24.18 -16.72 -3.54
CA ASP A 129 24.41 -18.10 -3.91
C ASP A 129 25.89 -18.36 -3.59
N GLU A 130 26.18 -18.61 -2.31
CA GLU A 130 27.40 -19.23 -1.84
C GLU A 130 27.37 -20.67 -2.37
N TYR A 131 27.58 -20.82 -3.68
CA TYR A 131 28.27 -21.99 -4.19
C TYR A 131 29.72 -21.81 -3.78
N GLU A 132 30.05 -22.51 -2.70
CA GLU A 132 31.41 -22.87 -2.31
C GLU A 132 32.22 -23.22 -3.57
N ASP A 133 33.35 -22.53 -3.74
CA ASP A 133 34.60 -23.20 -4.05
C ASP A 133 35.75 -22.31 -3.54
N ASP A 134 36.28 -22.72 -2.39
CA ASP A 134 37.64 -22.61 -1.88
C ASP A 134 38.52 -21.42 -2.33
N ASP A 135 38.89 -20.57 -1.37
CA ASP A 135 40.24 -20.53 -0.77
C ASP A 135 40.62 -19.11 -0.29
N ASP A 136 41.29 -19.10 0.87
CA ASP A 136 42.15 -18.06 1.43
C ASP A 136 41.53 -16.77 2.05
N GLY A 137 41.20 -16.89 3.34
CA GLY A 137 41.87 -16.10 4.39
C GLY A 137 41.73 -14.57 4.40
N SER A 138 40.80 -14.05 5.22
CA SER A 138 41.12 -12.95 6.15
C SER A 138 39.97 -12.65 7.13
N ASP A 139 40.36 -12.49 8.39
CA ASP A 139 39.52 -12.22 9.57
C ASP A 139 38.46 -11.12 9.37
N SER A 140 37.21 -11.46 9.66
CA SER A 140 36.14 -10.50 9.96
C SER A 140 35.59 -10.83 11.35
N PRO A 141 35.60 -9.91 12.34
CA PRO A 141 34.87 -10.12 13.58
C PRO A 141 33.41 -9.74 13.31
N ARG A 142 32.68 -10.64 12.67
CA ARG A 142 31.23 -10.62 12.67
C ARG A 142 30.80 -11.54 13.80
N ASP A 143 30.35 -10.95 14.91
CA ASP A 143 29.57 -11.66 15.92
C ASP A 143 28.29 -12.16 15.25
N PHE A 144 28.40 -13.33 14.61
CA PHE A 144 27.25 -14.10 14.17
C PHE A 144 26.50 -14.53 15.42
N VAL A 145 25.30 -13.98 15.60
CA VAL A 145 24.33 -14.53 16.53
C VAL A 145 24.00 -15.94 16.03
N ASN A 146 24.57 -16.93 16.70
CA ASN A 146 24.36 -18.33 16.40
C ASN A 146 22.92 -18.70 16.75
N LEU A 147 22.04 -18.74 15.74
CA LEU A 147 20.62 -19.10 15.87
C LEU A 147 20.39 -20.62 16.07
N GLN A 148 21.42 -21.42 16.36
CA GLN A 148 21.30 -22.83 16.73
C GLN A 148 21.03 -23.06 18.23
N ASN A 149 20.38 -22.12 18.90
CA ASN A 149 19.94 -22.30 20.28
C ASN A 149 18.42 -22.51 20.33
N ASP A 150 17.99 -23.70 19.89
CA ASP A 150 16.59 -24.17 19.96
C ASP A 150 16.01 -24.18 21.39
N ASP A 151 16.85 -23.97 22.40
CA ASP A 151 16.46 -23.89 23.80
C ASP A 151 15.79 -22.55 24.17
N GLU A 152 16.05 -21.46 23.43
CA GLU A 152 15.49 -20.14 23.79
C GLU A 152 14.03 -19.99 23.38
N TRP A 153 13.60 -20.65 22.29
CA TRP A 153 12.20 -20.69 21.85
C TRP A 153 11.31 -21.55 22.75
N ASN A 154 11.84 -22.64 23.29
CA ASN A 154 11.10 -23.49 24.24
C ASN A 154 10.90 -22.82 25.61
N SER A 155 11.63 -21.74 25.91
CA SER A 155 11.44 -20.97 27.14
C SER A 155 10.25 -19.98 27.06
N LEU A 156 9.73 -19.66 25.87
CA LEU A 156 8.59 -18.74 25.71
C LEU A 156 7.22 -19.44 25.83
N THR A 157 7.18 -20.77 25.70
CA THR A 157 5.95 -21.57 25.88
C THR A 157 5.69 -21.93 27.34
N ALA A 158 6.66 -21.69 28.23
CA ALA A 158 6.53 -21.87 29.68
C ALA A 158 5.87 -20.69 30.40
N PHE A 159 5.05 -19.88 29.70
CA PHE A 159 4.20 -18.87 30.35
C PHE A 159 2.96 -19.56 30.95
N GLU A 160 3.19 -20.35 31.99
CA GLU A 160 2.12 -20.86 32.85
C GLU A 160 1.37 -19.68 33.49
N GLU A 161 0.08 -19.60 33.15
CA GLU A 161 -1.04 -19.09 33.93
C GLU A 161 -0.79 -17.90 34.88
N THR A 162 -0.91 -16.68 34.36
CA THR A 162 -1.37 -15.53 35.19
C THR A 162 -2.33 -14.62 34.42
N PHE A 163 -3.30 -15.19 33.71
CA PHE A 163 -4.50 -14.43 33.34
C PHE A 163 -5.40 -14.33 34.57
N GLN A 164 -5.31 -13.22 35.30
CA GLN A 164 -6.32 -12.81 36.28
C GLN A 164 -7.67 -12.70 35.55
N ARG A 165 -8.53 -13.72 35.69
CA ARG A 165 -9.92 -13.62 35.22
C ARG A 165 -10.64 -12.59 36.07
N PHE A 166 -11.41 -11.72 35.41
CA PHE A 166 -12.26 -10.75 36.08
C PHE A 166 -13.23 -11.47 37.03
N PRO A 167 -13.57 -10.88 38.20
CA PRO A 167 -14.48 -11.50 39.14
C PRO A 167 -15.86 -11.68 38.50
N GLU A 168 -16.37 -12.91 38.53
CA GLU A 168 -17.76 -13.21 38.22
C GLU A 168 -18.63 -12.52 39.28
N MET A 169 -19.58 -11.66 38.86
CA MET A 169 -20.58 -11.12 39.77
C MET A 169 -21.66 -12.17 40.01
N ASP A 170 -21.84 -12.57 41.27
CA ASP A 170 -23.00 -13.33 41.76
C ASP A 170 -24.31 -12.53 41.64
#